data_AF-A1BCG4-F1
#
_entry.id   AF-A1BCG4-F1
#
_cell.length_a   1.000
_cell.length_b   1.000
_cell.length_c   1.000
_cell.angle_alpha   90.00
_cell.angle_beta   90.00
_cell.angle_gamma   90.00
#
_symmetry.space_group_name_H-M   'P 1'
#
loop_
_entity.id
_entity.type
_entity.pdbx_description
1 polymer ?
#
loop_
_entity_poly.entity_id
_entity_poly.type
_entity_poly.pdbx_seq_one_letter_code
_entity_poly.pdbx_strand_id
1 'polypeptide(L)'
;MQAKLRLWLTFCVVTPVLLLFGNAGLAEQTPAPKVLKPVTSKAVGVTPRGQVLSLSCSSCHGTDGKSVGIMPSFYGKTPQYIETALLEFKSGKRYSTVMGRHAKGYSDDEIHLIAQYCGIKGQKTK
;
A
#
# COMPACT_ATOMS: atom_id res chain seq x y z
N MET A 1 -42.39 -34.41 -6.64
CA MET A 1 -43.49 -33.91 -5.79
C MET A 1 -43.19 -34.28 -4.34
N GLN A 2 -43.53 -33.39 -3.39
CA GLN A 2 -43.41 -33.50 -1.92
C GLN A 2 -41.97 -33.33 -1.37
N ALA A 3 -41.47 -32.13 -1.02
CA ALA A 3 -41.89 -31.16 0.01
C ALA A 3 -41.89 -31.73 1.44
N LYS A 4 -40.80 -31.53 2.20
CA LYS A 4 -40.81 -31.51 3.68
C LYS A 4 -39.82 -30.48 4.22
N LEU A 5 -40.34 -29.27 4.35
CA LEU A 5 -39.86 -28.17 5.17
C LEU A 5 -40.12 -28.50 6.66
N ARG A 6 -39.07 -28.45 7.49
CA ARG A 6 -39.14 -28.46 8.97
C ARG A 6 -38.08 -27.47 9.45
N LEU A 7 -38.34 -26.17 9.48
CA LEU A 7 -38.96 -25.44 10.60
C LEU A 7 -38.56 -26.00 11.98
N TRP A 8 -37.39 -25.58 12.46
CA TRP A 8 -37.03 -25.57 13.89
C TRP A 8 -36.67 -24.14 14.26
N LEU A 9 -37.73 -23.36 14.45
CA LEU A 9 -37.72 -22.07 15.12
C LEU A 9 -37.99 -22.33 16.61
N THR A 10 -37.42 -21.47 17.47
CA THR A 10 -37.71 -21.29 18.90
C THR A 10 -37.10 -22.31 19.88
N PHE A 11 -35.94 -21.96 20.43
CA PHE A 11 -35.71 -22.08 21.88
C PHE A 11 -35.03 -20.80 22.37
N CYS A 12 -35.88 -19.84 22.76
CA CYS A 12 -35.54 -18.78 23.70
C CYS A 12 -35.22 -19.43 25.05
N VAL A 13 -33.99 -19.27 25.55
CA VAL A 13 -33.77 -19.16 26.99
C VAL A 13 -32.81 -18.01 27.21
N VAL A 14 -33.39 -16.88 27.59
CA VAL A 14 -32.73 -15.68 28.09
C VAL A 14 -32.26 -15.98 29.50
N THR A 15 -30.95 -15.93 29.75
CA THR A 15 -30.38 -15.86 31.10
C THR A 15 -29.73 -14.48 31.30
N PRO A 16 -30.28 -13.62 32.19
CA PRO A 16 -29.62 -12.39 32.59
C PRO A 16 -28.90 -12.61 33.92
N VAL A 17 -27.57 -12.47 33.95
CA VAL A 17 -26.85 -12.12 35.19
C VAL A 17 -25.84 -11.05 34.84
N LEU A 18 -26.25 -9.83 35.14
CA LEU A 18 -25.48 -8.60 35.13
C LEU A 18 -24.66 -8.54 36.44
N LEU A 19 -23.49 -7.89 36.37
CA LEU A 19 -22.73 -7.23 37.45
C LEU A 19 -21.66 -8.03 38.23
N LEU A 20 -20.39 -7.83 37.86
CA LEU A 20 -19.38 -7.00 38.58
C LEU A 20 -17.93 -7.52 38.39
N PHE A 21 -16.98 -6.59 38.46
CA PHE A 21 -15.51 -6.70 38.32
C PHE A 21 -15.03 -6.78 36.85
N GLY A 22 -14.50 -5.72 36.22
CA GLY A 22 -13.65 -4.68 36.76
C GLY A 22 -12.18 -5.08 36.62
N ASN A 23 -11.60 -4.89 35.44
CA ASN A 23 -10.32 -4.19 35.29
C ASN A 23 -10.09 -3.82 33.82
N ALA A 24 -9.92 -2.52 33.57
CA ALA A 24 -9.38 -2.02 32.33
C ALA A 24 -7.91 -2.47 32.23
N GLY A 25 -7.68 -3.56 31.51
CA GLY A 25 -6.37 -4.04 31.12
C GLY A 25 -6.36 -4.24 29.62
N LEU A 26 -6.44 -3.14 28.87
CA LEU A 26 -6.08 -3.16 27.46
C LEU A 26 -4.57 -3.46 27.42
N ALA A 27 -4.24 -4.72 27.22
CA ALA A 27 -2.90 -5.14 26.89
C ALA A 27 -2.54 -4.50 25.54
N GLU A 28 -1.99 -3.29 25.60
CA GLU A 28 -1.30 -2.67 24.48
C GLU A 28 0.05 -3.37 24.32
N GLN A 29 0.00 -4.57 23.76
CA GLN A 29 1.17 -5.22 23.22
C GLN A 29 1.22 -4.92 21.72
N THR A 30 1.77 -3.76 21.39
CA THR A 30 2.62 -3.69 20.20
C THR A 30 3.98 -3.13 20.62
N PRO A 31 5.08 -3.85 20.34
CA PRO A 31 6.41 -3.34 20.62
C PRO A 31 6.62 -2.05 19.83
N ALA A 32 7.08 -1.00 20.53
CA ALA A 32 7.44 0.29 19.96
C ALA A 32 8.17 0.15 18.61
N PRO A 33 7.84 0.98 17.60
CA PRO A 33 8.62 1.01 16.37
C PRO A 33 10.06 1.38 16.75
N LYS A 34 10.98 0.44 16.54
CA LYS A 34 12.41 0.71 16.68
C LYS A 34 12.72 1.86 15.75
N VAL A 35 13.14 2.98 16.32
CA VAL A 35 13.66 4.15 15.60
C VAL A 35 14.74 3.65 14.65
N LEU A 36 14.42 3.62 13.35
CA LEU A 36 15.35 3.25 12.31
C LEU A 36 16.37 4.38 12.18
N LYS A 37 17.58 4.12 12.66
CA LYS A 37 18.77 4.96 12.48
C LYS A 37 19.22 4.96 11.01
N PRO A 38 20.03 5.95 10.58
CA PRO A 38 20.10 6.46 9.22
C PRO A 38 20.57 5.42 8.19
N VAL A 39 19.92 5.44 7.04
CA VAL A 39 20.31 4.71 5.82
C VAL A 39 21.65 5.25 5.31
N THR A 40 22.73 4.51 5.56
CA THR A 40 23.92 4.57 4.71
C THR A 40 23.63 3.80 3.42
N SER A 41 23.03 4.47 2.45
CA SER A 41 22.66 3.90 1.15
C SER A 41 23.87 3.92 0.20
N LYS A 42 24.40 2.73 -0.11
CA LYS A 42 25.07 2.49 -1.39
C LYS A 42 24.83 1.06 -1.86
N ALA A 43 23.57 0.76 -2.16
CA ALA A 43 23.21 -0.34 -3.04
C ALA A 43 22.22 0.21 -4.07
N VAL A 44 22.69 0.40 -5.31
CA VAL A 44 21.84 0.67 -6.47
C VAL A 44 21.11 -0.64 -6.76
N GLY A 45 19.89 -0.77 -6.25
CA GLY A 45 19.12 -1.99 -6.36
C GLY A 45 17.76 -1.89 -5.67
N VAL A 46 16.88 -2.83 -5.99
CA VAL A 46 15.57 -2.98 -5.34
C VAL A 46 15.79 -3.22 -3.84
N THR A 47 15.31 -2.28 -3.01
CA THR A 47 15.32 -2.43 -1.55
C THR A 47 13.96 -2.93 -1.06
N PRO A 48 13.90 -3.66 0.08
CA PRO A 48 12.62 -4.02 0.69
C PRO A 48 11.74 -2.81 1.00
N ARG A 49 12.35 -1.68 1.40
CA ARG A 49 11.62 -0.43 1.64
C ARG A 49 10.99 0.12 0.36
N GLY A 50 11.76 0.19 -0.73
CA GLY A 50 11.25 0.62 -2.04
C GLY A 50 10.10 -0.27 -2.53
N GLN A 51 10.22 -1.58 -2.34
CA GLN A 51 9.13 -2.52 -2.62
C GLN A 51 7.86 -2.18 -1.83
N VAL A 52 7.96 -2.03 -0.51
CA VAL A 52 6.81 -1.72 0.35
C VAL A 52 6.13 -0.40 -0.04
N LEU A 53 6.91 0.65 -0.31
CA LEU A 53 6.40 1.94 -0.74
C LEU A 53 5.69 1.87 -2.10
N SER A 54 6.13 0.98 -2.99
CA SER A 54 5.60 0.84 -4.34
C SER A 54 4.40 -0.09 -4.48
N LEU A 55 4.01 -0.84 -3.42
CA LEU A 55 2.92 -1.82 -3.51
C LEU A 55 1.61 -1.17 -4.00
N SER A 56 1.25 -0.02 -3.45
CA SER A 56 0.02 0.70 -3.77
C SER A 56 -0.01 1.27 -5.20
N CYS A 57 1.14 1.41 -5.86
CA CYS A 57 1.21 1.95 -7.23
C CYS A 57 0.49 1.04 -8.23
N SER A 58 0.57 -0.28 -8.00
CA SER A 58 -0.01 -1.31 -8.86
C SER A 58 -1.54 -1.29 -8.91
N SER A 59 -2.19 -0.80 -7.85
CA SER A 59 -3.65 -0.71 -7.78
C SER A 59 -4.24 0.23 -8.84
N CYS A 60 -3.46 1.20 -9.31
CA CYS A 60 -3.86 2.13 -10.36
C CYS A 60 -3.11 1.88 -11.67
N HIS A 61 -1.80 1.68 -11.62
CA HIS A 61 -0.95 1.58 -12.81
C HIS A 61 -0.77 0.14 -13.33
N GLY A 62 -1.46 -0.82 -12.74
CA GLY A 62 -1.36 -2.23 -13.09
C GLY A 62 -0.13 -2.91 -12.52
N THR A 63 -0.14 -4.24 -12.55
CA THR A 63 0.99 -5.07 -12.11
C THR A 63 2.24 -4.75 -12.93
N ASP A 64 3.37 -4.57 -12.26
CA ASP A 64 4.65 -4.14 -12.86
C ASP A 64 4.56 -2.85 -13.71
N GLY A 65 3.53 -2.01 -13.47
CA GLY A 65 3.28 -0.78 -14.23
C GLY A 65 2.64 -1.01 -15.60
N LYS A 66 2.18 -2.24 -15.90
CA LYS A 66 1.44 -2.59 -17.12
C LYS A 66 -0.04 -2.28 -16.94
N SER A 67 -0.40 -1.01 -17.09
CA SER A 67 -1.81 -0.60 -17.06
C SER A 67 -2.57 -1.14 -18.27
N VAL A 68 -3.81 -1.59 -18.04
CA VAL A 68 -4.74 -2.11 -19.08
C VAL A 68 -5.89 -1.15 -19.39
N GLY A 69 -5.92 0.03 -18.78
CA GLY A 69 -7.03 0.97 -18.87
C GLY A 69 -6.58 2.42 -19.06
N ILE A 70 -7.36 3.35 -18.51
CA ILE A 70 -7.15 4.81 -18.66
C ILE A 70 -5.89 5.29 -17.92
N MET A 71 -5.44 4.55 -16.89
CA MET A 71 -4.25 4.93 -16.14
C MET A 71 -3.00 4.80 -17.03
N PRO A 72 -2.08 5.77 -17.03
CA PRO A 72 -0.87 5.66 -17.85
C PRO A 72 0.02 4.51 -17.36
N SER A 73 0.54 3.73 -18.31
CA SER A 73 1.55 2.71 -18.07
C SER A 73 2.93 3.35 -17.91
N PHE A 74 3.70 2.87 -16.92
CA PHE A 74 5.13 3.19 -16.78
C PHE A 74 6.03 1.98 -17.10
N TYR A 75 5.45 0.92 -17.66
CA TYR A 75 6.21 -0.22 -18.16
C TYR A 75 7.28 0.23 -19.17
N GLY A 76 8.49 -0.33 -19.03
CA GLY A 76 9.65 0.01 -19.85
C GLY A 76 10.30 1.37 -19.55
N LYS A 77 9.84 2.13 -18.56
CA LYS A 77 10.49 3.38 -18.15
C LYS A 77 11.69 3.12 -17.23
N THR A 78 12.70 3.97 -17.35
CA THR A 78 13.88 3.92 -16.48
C THR A 78 13.57 4.42 -15.07
N PRO A 79 14.30 3.96 -14.03
CA PRO A 79 14.19 4.54 -12.69
C PRO A 79 14.29 6.06 -12.71
N GLN A 80 15.24 6.61 -13.47
CA GLN A 80 15.48 8.05 -13.57
C GLN A 80 14.27 8.80 -14.16
N TYR A 81 13.59 8.19 -15.14
CA TYR A 81 12.38 8.76 -15.70
C TYR A 81 11.26 8.84 -14.66
N ILE A 82 11.06 7.75 -13.91
CA ILE A 82 10.01 7.67 -12.88
C ILE A 82 10.29 8.65 -11.75
N GLU A 83 11.54 8.73 -11.29
CA GLU A 83 12.00 9.69 -10.27
C GLU A 83 11.71 11.12 -10.69
N THR A 84 12.17 11.50 -11.88
CA THR A 84 11.93 12.84 -12.44
C THR A 84 10.45 13.14 -12.51
N ALA A 85 9.63 12.23 -13.04
CA ALA A 85 8.19 12.44 -13.13
C ALA A 85 7.53 12.64 -11.76
N LEU A 86 7.90 11.83 -10.75
CA LEU A 86 7.37 11.97 -9.39
C LEU A 86 7.77 13.30 -8.74
N LEU A 87 9.02 13.75 -8.92
CA LEU A 87 9.47 15.05 -8.42
C LEU A 87 8.77 16.22 -9.13
N GLU A 88 8.52 16.10 -10.43
CA GLU A 88 7.75 17.11 -11.18
C GLU A 88 6.27 17.15 -10.76
N PHE A 89 5.67 16.00 -10.43
CA PHE A 89 4.32 15.96 -9.86
C PHE A 89 4.29 16.55 -8.45
N LYS A 90 5.30 16.28 -7.63
CA LYS A 90 5.42 16.81 -6.27
C LYS A 90 5.54 18.33 -6.26
N SER A 91 6.41 18.88 -7.11
CA SER A 91 6.62 20.33 -7.27
C SER A 91 5.48 21.04 -8.02
N GLY A 92 4.64 20.30 -8.73
CA GLY A 92 3.58 20.87 -9.58
C GLY A 92 4.06 21.33 -10.95
N LYS A 93 5.35 21.16 -11.27
CA LYS A 93 5.89 21.43 -12.62
C LYS A 93 5.21 20.60 -13.70
N ARG A 94 4.83 19.36 -13.37
CA ARG A 94 4.05 18.49 -14.25
C ARG A 94 2.62 18.39 -13.76
N TYR A 95 1.68 18.78 -14.62
CA TYR A 95 0.26 18.68 -14.32
C TYR A 95 -0.18 17.21 -14.14
N SER A 96 -1.03 16.97 -13.14
CA SER A 96 -1.72 15.69 -12.95
C SER A 96 -3.02 15.87 -12.18
N THR A 97 -3.98 14.99 -12.42
CA THR A 97 -5.28 14.98 -11.71
C THR A 97 -5.16 14.38 -10.31
N VAL A 98 -4.31 13.36 -10.15
CA VAL A 98 -4.20 12.57 -8.92
C VAL A 98 -2.75 12.48 -8.43
N MET A 99 -1.80 12.24 -9.33
CA MET A 99 -0.41 11.95 -8.95
C MET A 99 0.28 13.05 -8.15
N GLY A 100 -0.04 14.33 -8.36
CA GLY A 100 0.54 15.43 -7.57
C GLY A 100 0.20 15.33 -6.08
N ARG A 101 -1.00 14.82 -5.72
CA ARG A 101 -1.37 14.59 -4.32
C ARG A 101 -0.62 13.42 -3.72
N HIS A 102 -0.44 12.33 -4.47
CA HIS A 102 0.33 11.18 -4.00
C HIS A 102 1.81 11.47 -3.87
N ALA A 103 2.41 12.14 -4.87
CA ALA A 103 3.83 12.46 -4.88
C ALA A 103 4.23 13.37 -3.70
N LYS A 104 3.34 14.27 -3.27
CA LYS A 104 3.55 15.10 -2.07
C LYS A 104 3.57 14.31 -0.75
N GLY A 105 2.99 13.11 -0.72
CA GLY A 105 3.00 12.24 0.46
C GLY A 105 4.32 11.53 0.71
N TYR A 106 5.28 11.60 -0.21
CA TYR A 106 6.58 10.95 -0.11
C TYR A 106 7.71 11.97 0.03
N SER A 107 8.71 11.62 0.83
CA SER A 107 10.00 12.34 0.83
C SER A 107 10.77 12.11 -0.48
N ASP A 108 11.77 12.94 -0.77
CA ASP A 108 12.56 12.80 -2.01
C ASP A 108 13.36 11.48 -2.00
N ASP A 109 13.86 11.06 -0.85
CA ASP A 109 14.51 9.76 -0.66
C ASP A 109 13.53 8.60 -0.91
N GLU A 110 12.29 8.71 -0.45
CA GLU A 110 11.26 7.70 -0.72
C GLU A 110 10.87 7.67 -2.20
N ILE A 111 10.79 8.83 -2.86
CA ILE A 111 10.57 8.92 -4.31
C ILE A 111 11.71 8.21 -5.05
N HIS A 112 12.96 8.41 -4.64
CA HIS A 112 14.11 7.72 -5.20
C HIS A 112 13.94 6.19 -5.06
N LEU A 113 13.61 5.69 -3.87
CA LEU A 113 13.41 4.26 -3.63
C LEU A 113 12.25 3.68 -4.44
N ILE A 114 11.13 4.39 -4.55
CA ILE A 114 9.96 4.01 -5.36
C ILE A 114 10.37 3.92 -6.83
N ALA A 115 11.11 4.91 -7.33
CA ALA A 115 11.53 4.98 -8.72
C ALA A 115 12.51 3.84 -9.08
N GLN A 116 13.47 3.54 -8.20
CA GLN A 116 14.35 2.38 -8.36
C GLN A 116 13.54 1.08 -8.45
N TYR A 117 12.60 0.87 -7.54
CA TYR A 117 11.77 -0.34 -7.55
C TYR A 117 10.92 -0.45 -8.81
N CYS A 118 10.09 0.57 -9.09
CA CYS A 118 9.15 0.58 -10.20
C CYS A 118 9.86 0.49 -11.55
N GLY A 119 10.99 1.20 -11.73
CA GLY A 119 11.75 1.18 -12.98
C GLY A 119 12.41 -0.17 -13.24
N ILE A 120 13.01 -0.80 -12.20
CA ILE A 120 13.63 -2.11 -12.34
C ILE A 120 12.57 -3.20 -12.59
N LYS A 121 11.46 -3.19 -11.85
CA LYS A 121 10.38 -4.17 -12.02
C LYS A 121 9.66 -4.02 -13.35
N GLY A 122 9.41 -2.78 -13.77
CA GLY A 122 8.77 -2.46 -15.04
C GLY A 122 9.64 -2.69 -16.27
N GLN A 123 10.91 -3.07 -16.15
CA GLN A 123 11.77 -3.41 -17.30
C GLN A 123 12.05 -4.91 -17.45
N LYS A 124 11.87 -5.69 -16.39
CA LYS A 124 12.34 -7.09 -16.32
C LYS A 124 11.41 -8.12 -16.98
N THR A 125 10.22 -7.75 -17.44
CA THR A 125 9.24 -8.72 -17.95
C THR A 125 9.17 -8.75 -19.49
N LYS A 126 10.23 -9.29 -20.11
CA LYS A 126 10.15 -9.81 -21.49
C LYS A 126 9.27 -11.07 -21.53
#